data_AF-A0A1A2BMA2-F1
#
_entry.id   AF-A0A1A2BMA2-F1
#
_cell.length_a   1.000
_cell.length_b   1.000
_cell.length_c   1.000
_cell.angle_alpha   90.00
_cell.angle_beta   90.00
_cell.angle_gamma   90.00
#
_symmetry.space_group_name_H-M   'P 1'
#
loop_
_entity.id
_entity.type
_entity.pdbx_description
1 polymer ?
#
loop_
_entity_poly.entity_id
_entity_poly.type
_entity_poly.pdbx_seq_one_letter_code
_entity_poly.pdbx_strand_id
1 'polypeptide(L)' 'MTAVKTYREFLDINQAAQYLQDKGFTSCTVQTIRYLAYEKGLLPRPAVLGRRAYWRRSDLDKLIEKL' A
#
# COMPACT_ATOMS: atom_id res chain seq x y z
N MET A 1 17.12 -0.34 17.57
CA MET A 1 16.00 0.59 17.84
C MET A 1 15.21 0.75 16.55
N THR A 2 14.14 -0.03 16.36
CA THR A 2 13.32 0.04 15.15
C THR A 2 12.44 1.29 15.26
N ALA A 3 12.78 2.35 14.53
CA ALA A 3 11.93 3.52 14.44
C ALA A 3 10.56 3.07 13.92
N VAL A 4 9.54 3.07 14.78
CA VAL A 4 8.17 2.75 14.39
C VAL A 4 7.70 3.90 13.50
N LYS A 5 7.88 3.76 12.18
CA LYS A 5 7.36 4.71 11.21
C LYS A 5 5.85 4.78 11.41
N THR A 6 5.38 5.93 11.91
CA THR A 6 3.95 6.16 12.09
C THR A 6 3.33 6.45 10.72
N TYR A 7 2.79 5.40 10.09
CA TYR A 7 2.06 5.52 8.84
C TYR A 7 0.65 6.07 9.09
N ARG A 8 0.21 7.02 8.27
CA ARG A 8 -1.15 7.58 8.29
C ARG A 8 -2.17 6.50 7.94
N GLU A 9 -3.44 6.72 8.30
CA GLU A 9 -4.53 5.83 7.89
C GLU A 9 -4.67 5.71 6.37
N PHE A 10 -4.40 6.81 5.66
CA PHE A 10 -4.42 6.87 4.20
C PHE A 10 -3.01 7.11 3.69
N LEU A 11 -2.55 6.21 2.83
CA LEU A 11 -1.21 6.18 2.28
C LEU A 11 -1.28 6.45 0.78
N ASP A 12 -0.49 7.40 0.31
CA ASP A 12 -0.31 7.57 -1.12
C ASP A 12 0.42 6.37 -1.72
N ILE A 13 0.45 6.29 -3.06
CA ILE A 13 1.04 5.14 -3.75
C ILE A 13 2.51 4.86 -3.39
N ASN A 14 3.31 5.89 -3.07
CA ASN A 14 4.70 5.71 -2.68
C ASN A 14 4.78 5.25 -1.23
N GLN A 15 4.00 5.87 -0.34
CA GLN A 15 3.91 5.46 1.05
C GLN A 15 3.40 4.04 1.21
N ALA A 16 2.42 3.63 0.40
CA ALA A 16 1.90 2.28 0.39
C ALA A 16 2.97 1.27 -0.06
N ALA A 17 3.76 1.61 -1.08
CA ALA A 17 4.85 0.74 -1.54
C ALA A 17 5.91 0.60 -0.45
N GLN A 18 6.26 1.71 0.20
CA GLN A 18 7.21 1.71 1.30
C GLN A 18 6.68 0.95 2.54
N TYR A 19 5.38 1.03 2.81
CA TYR A 19 4.73 0.27 3.89
C TYR A 19 4.84 -1.24 3.67
N LEU A 20 4.56 -1.70 2.44
CA LEU A 20 4.71 -3.11 2.08
C LEU A 20 6.17 -3.56 2.16
N GLN A 21 7.12 -2.74 1.72
CA GLN A 21 8.56 -3.02 1.85
C GLN A 21 8.98 -3.18 3.31
N ASP A 22 8.53 -2.27 4.18
CA ASP A 22 8.82 -2.30 5.62
C ASP A 22 8.25 -3.56 6.30
N LYS A 23 7.15 -4.11 5.76
CA LYS A 23 6.50 -5.34 6.22
C LYS A 23 7.12 -6.63 5.68
N GLY A 24 8.15 -6.55 4.84
CA GLY A 24 8.87 -7.71 4.29
C GLY A 24 8.72 -7.92 2.79
N PHE A 25 7.90 -7.13 2.09
CA PHE A 25 7.79 -7.17 0.64
C PHE A 25 8.80 -6.22 -0.02
N THR A 26 10.09 -6.50 0.15
CA THR A 26 11.20 -5.64 -0.30
C THR A 26 11.17 -5.27 -1.78
N SER A 27 10.55 -6.08 -2.64
CA SER A 27 10.39 -5.80 -4.08
C SER A 27 9.07 -5.12 -4.46
N CYS A 28 8.22 -4.73 -3.49
CA CYS A 28 6.99 -4.00 -3.78
C CYS A 28 7.31 -2.58 -4.27
N THR A 29 6.97 -2.28 -5.52
CA THR A 29 7.07 -0.94 -6.09
C THR A 29 5.69 -0.34 -6.32
N VAL A 30 5.67 0.95 -6.68
CA VAL A 30 4.46 1.67 -7.13
C VAL A 30 3.73 0.90 -8.24
N GLN A 31 4.48 0.26 -9.15
CA GLN A 31 3.90 -0.56 -10.22
C GLN A 31 3.24 -1.83 -9.66
N THR A 32 3.87 -2.48 -8.68
CA THR A 32 3.29 -3.63 -7.98
C THR A 32 1.96 -3.27 -7.34
N ILE A 33 1.86 -2.10 -6.69
CA ILE A 33 0.59 -1.65 -6.09
C ILE A 33 -0.48 -1.41 -7.16
N ARG A 34 -0.12 -0.77 -8.29
CA ARG A 34 -1.07 -0.62 -9.40
C ARG A 34 -1.52 -1.96 -9.93
N TYR A 35 -0.59 -2.89 -10.14
CA TYR A 35 -0.90 -4.23 -10.61
C TYR A 35 -1.84 -4.97 -9.64
N LEU A 36 -1.56 -4.90 -8.33
CA LEU A 36 -2.40 -5.51 -7.29
C LEU A 36 -3.82 -4.91 -7.24
N ALA A 37 -3.95 -3.60 -7.43
CA ALA A 37 -5.23 -2.89 -7.36
C ALA A 37 -6.06 -2.98 -8.65
N TYR A 38 -5.43 -2.83 -9.81
CA TYR A 38 -6.12 -2.73 -11.10
C TYR A 38 -6.18 -4.04 -11.86
N GLU A 39 -5.12 -4.86 -11.83
CA GLU A 39 -5.05 -6.09 -12.63
C GLU A 39 -5.47 -7.32 -11.84
N LYS A 40 -4.91 -7.49 -10.63
CA LYS A 40 -5.18 -8.64 -9.76
C LYS A 40 -6.47 -8.51 -8.96
N GLY A 41 -6.95 -7.28 -8.74
CA GLY A 41 -8.12 -7.00 -7.89
C GLY A 41 -7.97 -7.44 -6.42
N LEU A 42 -6.72 -7.67 -5.97
CA LEU A 42 -6.42 -8.10 -4.60
C LEU A 42 -6.42 -6.91 -3.63
N LEU A 43 -6.15 -5.71 -4.14
CA LEU A 43 -6.22 -4.48 -3.38
C LEU A 43 -7.45 -3.68 -3.86
N PRO A 44 -8.24 -3.08 -2.96
CA PRO A 44 -9.35 -2.22 -3.37
C PRO A 44 -8.85 -1.02 -4.17
N ARG A 45 -9.74 -0.46 -4.99
CA ARG A 45 -9.44 0.73 -5.78
C ARG A 45 -9.08 1.89 -4.85
N PRO A 46 -8.06 2.69 -5.18
CA PRO A 46 -7.66 3.82 -4.36
C PRO A 46 -8.78 4.85 -4.24
N ALA A 47 -8.84 5.49 -3.08
CA ALA A 47 -9.55 6.74 -2.93
C ALA A 47 -8.75 7.85 -3.65
N VAL A 48 -9.32 8.41 -4.71
CA VAL A 48 -8.68 9.50 -5.44
C VAL A 48 -9.08 10.82 -4.79
N LEU A 49 -8.09 11.55 -4.30
CA LEU A 49 -8.29 12.86 -3.68
C LEU A 49 -7.42 13.88 -4.41
N GLY A 50 -8.07 14.70 -5.25
CA GLY A 50 -7.40 15.58 -6.20
C GLY A 50 -6.64 14.79 -7.27
N ARG A 51 -5.32 15.00 -7.35
CA ARG A 51 -4.44 14.33 -8.33
C ARG A 51 -3.71 13.10 -7.79
N ARG A 52 -3.99 12.70 -6.54
CA ARG A 52 -3.30 11.59 -5.87
C ARG A 52 -4.27 10.49 -5.50
N ALA A 53 -3.79 9.26 -5.65
CA ALA A 53 -4.48 8.04 -5.24
C ALA A 53 -3.98 7.64 -3.85
N TYR A 54 -4.92 7.38 -2.94
CA TYR A 54 -4.66 6.97 -1.57
C TYR A 54 -5.30 5.62 -1.29
N TRP A 55 -4.58 4.78 -0.55
CA TRP A 55 -5.07 3.49 -0.04
C TRP A 55 -5.16 3.54 1.46
N ARG A 56 -6.15 2.83 2.03
CA ARG A 56 -6.19 2.66 3.48
C ARG A 56 -5.12 1.68 3.89
N ARG A 57 -4.45 1.99 4.99
CA ARG A 57 -3.50 1.10 5.64
C ARG A 57 -4.12 -0.26 5.96
N SER A 58 -5.36 -0.29 6.44
CA SER A 58 -6.06 -1.54 6.75
C SER A 58 -6.26 -2.45 5.53
N ASP A 59 -6.41 -1.88 4.33
CA ASP A 59 -6.53 -2.68 3.10
C ASP A 59 -5.18 -3.28 2.69
N LEU A 60 -4.07 -2.58 2.96
CA LEU A 60 -2.73 -3.11 2.78
C LEU A 60 -2.41 -4.20 3.81
N ASP A 61 -2.77 -4.02 5.09
CA ASP A 61 -2.61 -5.08 6.10
C ASP A 61 -3.42 -6.33 5.72
N LYS A 62 -4.67 -6.19 5.28
CA LYS A 62 -5.46 -7.34 4.77
C LYS A 62 -4.83 -8.05 3.58
N LEU A 63 -4.14 -7.31 2.71
CA LEU A 63 -3.41 -7.89 1.59
C LEU A 63 -2.21 -8.69 2.08
N ILE A 64 -1.49 -8.19 3.09
CA ILE A 64 -0.38 -8.90 3.73
C ILE A 64 -0.89 -10.17 4.42
N GLU A 65 -1.99 -10.11 5.17
CA GLU A 65 -2.56 -11.28 5.87
C GLU A 65 -3.10 -12.35 4.92
N LYS A 66 -3.39 -12.00 3.66
CA LYS A 66 -3.86 -12.93 2.63
C LYS A 66 -2.74 -13.61 1.83
N LEU A 67 -1.51 -13.12 1.92
CA LEU A 67 -0.33 -13.61 1.19
C LEU A 67 0.47 -14.59 2.05
#